data_AF-A0A7S2NU67-F1
#
_entry.id   AF-A0A7S2NU67-F1
#
_cell.length_a   1.000
_cell.length_b   1.000
_cell.length_c   1.000
_cell.angle_alpha   90.00
_cell.angle_beta   90.00
_cell.angle_gamma   90.00
#
_symmetry.space_group_name_H-M   'P 1'
#
loop_
_entity.id
_entity.type
_entity.pdbx_description
1 polymer ?
#
loop_
_entity_poly.entity_id
_entity_poly.type
_entity_poly.pdbx_seq_one_letter_code
_entity_poly.pdbx_strand_id
1 'polypeptide(L)'
;DAGGDAAAAPDAAVAAAVQPVRPLAARRFVDSFLQPEEAAEMDRCVGELQKLVTEGLGAHCSVEQFGSAASGFGTSGADLDVTLVWDGSYEECDAATAVQDLQLLSPALVKHPQFVVIREIYGAKVPILKLRYDARLDVDVSYHNLKALRNTRLLNAYAMLSPALRGVVVAIKLWAKAIGVCGAAERNLSSYTFTLMAIYYMQLHPEVRLPCLPVHAFEFDDSLGWRDPRVQKARMSWRPPSLTLCQLVSGFFHFYAKEFEWGVEVVSVRIGRRKSAAMPDFDGLSHHHANRLHVEDPLDTSRNLHCVLAADREKALLT
;
A
#
# COMPACT_ATOMS: atom_id res chain seq x y z
N ASP A 1 -32.13 15.82 13.72
CA ASP A 1 -32.23 14.59 12.92
C ASP A 1 -30.90 14.23 12.31
N ALA A 2 -30.37 13.11 12.80
CA ALA A 2 -29.12 12.51 12.37
C ALA A 2 -29.32 11.84 11.00
N GLY A 3 -28.64 12.37 9.97
CA GLY A 3 -28.46 11.69 8.70
C GLY A 3 -27.21 10.82 8.77
N GLY A 4 -27.38 9.55 9.10
CA GLY A 4 -26.33 8.54 9.01
C GLY A 4 -25.99 8.28 7.55
N ASP A 5 -24.77 8.66 7.15
CA ASP A 5 -24.19 8.28 5.87
C ASP A 5 -23.75 6.82 5.99
N ALA A 6 -24.64 5.89 5.64
CA ALA A 6 -24.33 4.48 5.56
C ALA A 6 -23.41 4.27 4.34
N ALA A 7 -22.10 4.24 4.59
CA ALA A 7 -21.10 3.73 3.67
C ALA A 7 -21.46 2.27 3.33
N ALA A 8 -22.13 2.06 2.19
CA ALA A 8 -22.42 0.73 1.69
C ALA A 8 -21.09 -0.01 1.45
N ALA A 9 -20.95 -1.18 2.07
CA ALA A 9 -19.73 -1.99 2.05
C ALA A 9 -19.27 -2.26 0.61
N PRO A 10 -17.99 -2.02 0.28
CA PRO A 10 -17.48 -2.08 -1.09
C PRO A 10 -17.37 -3.51 -1.66
N ASP A 11 -17.72 -4.54 -0.89
CA ASP A 11 -17.55 -5.96 -1.24
C ASP A 11 -18.64 -6.49 -2.17
N ALA A 12 -19.87 -5.95 -2.09
CA ALA A 12 -20.98 -6.35 -2.97
C ALA A 12 -20.75 -5.92 -4.42
N ALA A 13 -20.09 -4.79 -4.64
CA ALA A 13 -19.78 -4.28 -5.98
C ALA A 13 -18.63 -5.04 -6.66
N VAL A 14 -17.67 -5.56 -5.87
CA VAL A 14 -16.60 -6.43 -6.40
C VAL A 14 -17.17 -7.78 -6.87
N ALA A 15 -18.13 -8.34 -6.13
CA ALA A 15 -18.79 -9.60 -6.51
C ALA A 15 -19.54 -9.51 -7.85
N ALA A 16 -20.14 -8.36 -8.17
CA ALA A 16 -20.87 -8.14 -9.43
C ALA A 16 -19.95 -8.04 -10.67
N ALA A 17 -18.66 -7.74 -10.50
CA ALA A 17 -17.68 -7.59 -11.60
C ALA A 17 -17.10 -8.95 -12.10
N VAL A 18 -17.55 -10.07 -11.53
CA VAL A 18 -17.04 -11.42 -11.79
C VAL A 18 -18.08 -12.26 -12.57
N GLN A 19 -18.03 -12.24 -13.92
CA GLN A 19 -18.81 -13.17 -14.77
C GLN A 19 -18.11 -14.54 -14.97
N PRO A 20 -18.84 -15.60 -15.37
CA PRO A 20 -19.12 -16.76 -14.52
C PRO A 20 -17.85 -17.57 -14.21
N VAL A 21 -17.04 -17.07 -13.29
CA VAL A 21 -16.12 -17.92 -12.53
C VAL A 21 -17.00 -18.85 -11.70
N ARG A 22 -16.64 -20.15 -11.61
CA ARG A 22 -17.38 -21.12 -10.78
C ARG A 22 -17.74 -20.47 -9.41
N PRO A 23 -18.98 -20.55 -8.92
CA PRO A 23 -19.43 -19.80 -7.74
C PRO A 23 -18.48 -19.87 -6.53
N LEU A 24 -17.80 -21.02 -6.36
CA LEU A 24 -16.82 -21.24 -5.31
C LEU A 24 -15.53 -20.40 -5.47
N ALA A 25 -15.02 -20.22 -6.69
CA ALA A 25 -13.81 -19.45 -6.94
C ALA A 25 -14.07 -17.94 -6.87
N ALA A 26 -15.25 -17.49 -7.32
CA ALA A 26 -15.69 -16.11 -7.11
C ALA A 26 -15.81 -15.80 -5.60
N ARG A 27 -16.42 -16.70 -4.83
CA ARG A 27 -16.55 -16.56 -3.37
C ARG A 27 -15.18 -16.52 -2.68
N ARG A 28 -14.28 -17.46 -2.98
CA ARG A 28 -12.90 -17.45 -2.44
C ARG A 28 -12.14 -16.16 -2.73
N PHE A 29 -12.36 -15.56 -3.90
CA PHE A 29 -11.74 -14.29 -4.24
C PHE A 29 -12.29 -13.13 -3.39
N VAL A 30 -13.61 -13.09 -3.17
CA VAL A 30 -14.24 -12.11 -2.26
C VAL A 30 -13.77 -12.31 -0.81
N ASP A 31 -13.67 -13.56 -0.36
CA ASP A 31 -13.16 -13.90 0.98
C ASP A 31 -11.66 -13.54 1.14
N SER A 32 -10.94 -13.25 0.05
CA SER A 32 -9.54 -12.83 0.10
C SER A 32 -9.36 -11.33 0.38
N PHE A 33 -10.41 -10.53 0.28
CA PHE A 33 -10.37 -9.12 0.70
C PHE A 33 -10.32 -9.04 2.23
N LEU A 34 -9.87 -7.89 2.76
CA LEU A 34 -9.92 -7.65 4.20
C LEU A 34 -11.38 -7.69 4.68
N GLN A 35 -11.70 -8.60 5.59
CA GLN A 35 -13.07 -8.77 6.05
C GLN A 35 -13.44 -7.74 7.14
N PRO A 36 -14.72 -7.38 7.30
CA PRO A 36 -15.16 -6.42 8.31
C PRO A 36 -14.78 -6.79 9.74
N GLU A 37 -14.79 -8.08 10.09
CA GLU A 37 -14.37 -8.56 11.41
C GLU A 37 -12.87 -8.38 11.67
N GLU A 38 -12.03 -8.57 10.65
CA GLU A 38 -10.58 -8.36 10.72
C GLU A 38 -10.29 -6.86 10.85
N ALA A 39 -10.97 -6.03 10.05
CA ALA A 39 -10.88 -4.57 10.17
C ALA A 39 -11.28 -4.08 11.57
N ALA A 40 -12.36 -4.62 12.14
CA ALA A 40 -12.76 -4.29 13.51
C ALA A 40 -11.76 -4.77 14.58
N GLU A 41 -11.05 -5.88 14.34
CA GLU A 41 -9.96 -6.34 15.21
C GLU A 41 -8.74 -5.41 15.13
N MET A 42 -8.38 -4.97 13.92
CA MET A 42 -7.34 -3.97 13.71
C MET A 42 -7.67 -2.64 14.41
N ASP A 43 -8.91 -2.15 14.30
CA ASP A 43 -9.35 -0.92 14.96
C ASP A 43 -9.30 -1.03 16.49
N ARG A 44 -9.68 -2.18 17.06
CA ARG A 44 -9.52 -2.45 18.49
C ARG A 44 -8.04 -2.44 18.90
N CYS A 45 -7.18 -3.10 18.13
CA CYS A 45 -5.75 -3.13 18.36
C CYS A 45 -5.15 -1.71 18.36
N VAL A 46 -5.50 -0.88 17.38
CA VAL A 46 -5.07 0.53 17.32
C VAL A 46 -5.58 1.31 18.53
N GLY A 47 -6.83 1.12 18.92
CA GLY A 47 -7.39 1.77 20.11
C GLY A 47 -6.65 1.43 21.40
N GLU A 48 -6.28 0.15 21.62
CA GLU A 48 -5.49 -0.25 22.78
C GLU A 48 -4.04 0.26 22.71
N LEU A 49 -3.41 0.21 21.54
CA LEU A 49 -2.06 0.74 21.35
C LEU A 49 -2.03 2.26 21.58
N GLN A 50 -3.06 3.00 21.14
CA GLN A 50 -3.18 4.43 21.38
C GLN A 50 -3.26 4.75 22.87
N LYS A 51 -3.96 3.96 23.69
CA LYS A 51 -3.98 4.16 25.14
C LYS A 51 -2.58 4.02 25.74
N LEU A 52 -1.85 2.96 25.36
CA LEU A 52 -0.48 2.72 25.83
C LEU A 52 0.47 3.85 25.41
N VAL A 53 0.33 4.34 24.18
CA VAL A 53 1.11 5.47 23.65
C VAL A 53 0.79 6.75 24.42
N THR A 54 -0.48 7.05 24.66
CA THR A 54 -0.88 8.23 25.43
C THR A 54 -0.35 8.19 26.87
N GLU A 55 -0.33 7.02 27.50
CA GLU A 55 0.20 6.84 28.87
C GLU A 55 1.73 6.89 28.93
N GLY A 56 2.42 6.33 27.93
CA GLY A 56 3.88 6.18 27.93
C GLY A 56 4.65 7.33 27.28
N LEU A 57 4.15 7.86 26.16
CA LEU A 57 4.77 8.92 25.37
C LEU A 57 4.07 10.26 25.51
N GLY A 58 2.77 10.25 25.82
CA GLY A 58 1.95 11.44 26.05
C GLY A 58 0.89 11.67 24.97
N ALA A 59 -0.05 12.57 25.27
CA ALA A 59 -1.24 12.79 24.46
C ALA A 59 -0.99 13.47 23.10
N HIS A 60 0.21 13.99 22.86
CA HIS A 60 0.64 14.59 21.59
C HIS A 60 1.18 13.52 20.61
N CYS A 61 1.17 12.24 21.00
CA CYS A 61 1.58 11.14 20.14
C CYS A 61 0.36 10.29 19.73
N SER A 62 0.15 10.14 18.43
CA SER A 62 -0.95 9.33 17.87
C SER A 62 -0.44 8.06 17.20
N VAL A 63 -1.31 7.07 17.10
CA VAL A 63 -1.10 5.80 16.37
C VAL A 63 -1.85 5.88 15.05
N GLU A 64 -1.11 5.95 13.95
CA GLU A 64 -1.68 6.07 12.61
C GLU A 64 -1.47 4.78 11.81
N GLN A 65 -2.55 4.25 11.25
CA GLN A 65 -2.48 3.07 10.38
C GLN A 65 -1.93 3.44 9.00
N PHE A 66 -1.05 2.59 8.46
CA PHE A 66 -0.58 2.70 7.09
C PHE A 66 -0.58 1.35 6.38
N GLY A 67 -0.03 1.30 5.17
CA GLY A 67 0.26 0.05 4.49
C GLY A 67 -0.97 -0.62 3.90
N SER A 68 -0.91 -1.95 3.81
CA SER A 68 -1.88 -2.70 3.01
C SER A 68 -3.30 -2.58 3.55
N ALA A 69 -3.50 -2.66 4.87
CA ALA A 69 -4.81 -2.60 5.50
C ALA A 69 -5.50 -1.24 5.29
N ALA A 70 -4.76 -0.13 5.47
CA ALA A 70 -5.30 1.23 5.35
C ALA A 70 -5.39 1.75 3.90
N SER A 71 -4.61 1.19 2.97
CA SER A 71 -4.60 1.64 1.56
C SER A 71 -5.86 1.34 0.75
N GLY A 72 -6.79 0.53 1.29
CA GLY A 72 -7.95 0.03 0.54
C GLY A 72 -7.64 -1.14 -0.40
N PHE A 73 -6.38 -1.62 -0.41
CA PHE A 73 -5.93 -2.81 -1.15
C PHE A 73 -5.58 -3.98 -0.21
N GLY A 74 -6.08 -3.95 1.03
CA GLY A 74 -5.89 -4.99 2.04
C GLY A 74 -6.43 -6.35 1.59
N THR A 75 -5.75 -7.41 2.02
CA THR A 75 -6.23 -8.80 1.87
C THR A 75 -6.50 -9.38 3.25
N SER A 76 -7.37 -10.38 3.36
CA SER A 76 -7.54 -11.13 4.60
C SER A 76 -6.19 -11.71 5.06
N GLY A 77 -5.98 -11.74 6.37
CA GLY A 77 -4.72 -12.11 7.01
C GLY A 77 -3.56 -11.14 6.76
N ALA A 78 -3.84 -9.89 6.39
CA ALA A 78 -2.80 -8.87 6.31
C ALA A 78 -2.34 -8.41 7.70
N ASP A 79 -1.04 -8.17 7.83
CA ASP A 79 -0.45 -7.52 9.00
C ASP A 79 -1.03 -6.11 9.19
N LEU A 80 -1.05 -5.66 10.44
CA LEU A 80 -1.39 -4.29 10.81
C LEU A 80 -0.12 -3.44 10.88
N ASP A 81 0.09 -2.57 9.89
CA ASP A 81 1.17 -1.60 9.90
C ASP A 81 0.71 -0.29 10.58
N VAL A 82 1.40 0.13 11.65
CA VAL A 82 1.11 1.39 12.36
C VAL A 82 2.38 2.18 12.58
N THR A 83 2.24 3.51 12.56
CA THR A 83 3.33 4.41 12.94
C THR A 83 2.89 5.34 14.04
N LEU A 84 3.80 5.57 14.98
CA LEU A 84 3.64 6.61 15.99
C LEU A 84 3.92 7.96 15.34
N VAL A 85 3.05 8.95 15.53
CA VAL A 85 3.19 10.30 14.97
C VAL A 85 3.18 11.29 16.12
N TRP A 86 4.08 12.28 16.06
CA TRP A 86 4.16 13.33 17.06
C TRP A 86 3.57 14.61 16.49
N ASP A 87 2.64 15.23 17.23
CA ASP A 87 1.94 16.44 16.80
C ASP A 87 2.92 17.59 16.50
N GLY A 88 2.74 18.22 15.34
CA GLY A 88 3.55 19.38 14.94
C GLY A 88 4.95 19.04 14.43
N SER A 89 5.32 17.76 14.34
CA SER A 89 6.51 17.32 13.61
C SER A 89 6.12 16.89 12.20
N TYR A 90 6.71 17.56 11.19
CA TYR A 90 6.47 17.28 9.77
C TYR A 90 7.70 16.70 9.05
N GLU A 91 8.81 16.58 9.77
CA GLU A 91 10.09 16.08 9.27
C GLU A 91 10.32 14.64 9.73
N GLU A 92 11.03 13.85 8.93
CA GLU A 92 11.37 12.48 9.32
C GLU A 92 12.23 12.46 10.58
N CYS A 93 11.99 11.47 11.42
CA CYS A 93 12.80 11.23 12.60
C CYS A 93 14.03 10.40 12.24
N ASP A 94 15.19 10.69 12.84
CA ASP A 94 16.35 9.82 12.69
C ASP A 94 16.13 8.45 13.36
N ALA A 95 16.88 7.45 12.90
CA ALA A 95 16.69 6.08 13.39
C ALA A 95 17.00 5.94 14.89
N ALA A 96 17.88 6.76 15.46
CA ALA A 96 18.26 6.65 16.87
C ALA A 96 17.11 7.12 17.79
N THR A 97 16.49 8.23 17.44
CA THR A 97 15.33 8.79 18.14
C THR A 97 14.11 7.88 17.99
N ALA A 98 13.87 7.36 16.78
CA ALA A 98 12.84 6.34 16.54
C ALA A 98 13.02 5.10 17.44
N VAL A 99 14.24 4.62 17.63
CA VAL A 99 14.53 3.48 18.53
C VAL A 99 14.26 3.86 19.99
N GLN A 100 14.70 5.04 20.44
CA GLN A 100 14.47 5.48 21.82
C GLN A 100 12.96 5.51 22.14
N ASP A 101 12.15 6.10 21.27
CA ASP A 101 10.72 6.22 21.51
C ASP A 101 9.99 4.87 21.41
N LEU A 102 10.38 3.98 20.50
CA LEU A 102 9.86 2.60 20.47
C LEU A 102 10.23 1.82 21.74
N GLN A 103 11.42 2.03 22.30
CA GLN A 103 11.84 1.39 23.55
C GLN A 103 11.02 1.85 24.76
N LEU A 104 10.55 3.09 24.77
CA LEU A 104 9.69 3.62 25.84
C LEU A 104 8.34 2.88 25.94
N LEU A 105 7.83 2.33 24.83
CA LEU A 105 6.60 1.52 24.85
C LEU A 105 6.80 0.11 25.40
N SER A 106 8.02 -0.43 25.33
CA SER A 106 8.30 -1.84 25.62
C SER A 106 7.87 -2.26 27.04
N PRO A 107 8.11 -1.48 28.12
CA PRO A 107 7.64 -1.85 29.46
C PRO A 107 6.13 -1.91 29.60
N ALA A 108 5.39 -1.05 28.89
CA ALA A 108 3.92 -1.04 28.91
C ALA A 108 3.35 -2.23 28.12
N LEU A 109 3.94 -2.50 26.95
CA LEU A 109 3.58 -3.65 26.10
C LEU A 109 3.79 -4.99 26.81
N VAL A 110 4.90 -5.16 27.53
CA VAL A 110 5.20 -6.40 28.29
C VAL A 110 4.19 -6.66 29.41
N LYS A 111 3.60 -5.60 29.99
CA LYS A 111 2.58 -5.71 31.05
C LYS A 111 1.16 -5.87 30.49
N HIS A 112 0.95 -5.57 29.21
CA HIS A 112 -0.38 -5.61 28.62
C HIS A 112 -0.80 -7.05 28.29
N PRO A 113 -2.00 -7.50 28.70
CA PRO A 113 -2.40 -8.90 28.57
C PRO A 113 -2.59 -9.38 27.13
N GLN A 114 -2.86 -8.46 26.19
CA GLN A 114 -3.15 -8.80 24.80
C GLN A 114 -1.99 -8.58 23.83
N PHE A 115 -0.91 -7.90 24.24
CA PHE A 115 0.23 -7.65 23.37
C PHE A 115 1.41 -8.55 23.74
N VAL A 116 2.07 -9.09 22.72
CA VAL A 116 3.33 -9.82 22.88
C VAL A 116 4.36 -9.20 21.95
N VAL A 117 5.52 -8.81 22.49
CA VAL A 117 6.65 -8.37 21.66
C VAL A 117 7.27 -9.59 21.01
N ILE A 118 7.20 -9.67 19.68
CA ILE A 118 7.71 -10.78 18.89
C ILE A 118 9.17 -10.52 18.51
N ARG A 119 9.49 -9.30 18.07
CA ARG A 119 10.84 -8.94 17.63
C ARG A 119 11.07 -7.44 17.63
N GLU A 120 12.28 -7.04 18.01
CA GLU A 120 12.80 -5.69 17.88
C GLU A 120 13.75 -5.64 16.67
N ILE A 121 13.45 -4.81 15.67
CA ILE A 121 14.24 -4.66 14.44
C ILE A 121 14.76 -3.23 14.35
N TYR A 122 15.68 -2.88 15.24
CA TYR A 122 16.21 -1.52 15.37
C TYR A 122 17.36 -1.19 14.40
N GLY A 123 18.03 -2.20 13.85
CA GLY A 123 19.15 -2.01 12.91
C GLY A 123 18.74 -1.73 11.45
N ALA A 124 17.45 -1.65 11.14
CA ALA A 124 16.96 -1.38 9.80
C ALA A 124 16.88 0.13 9.52
N LYS A 125 16.77 0.51 8.23
CA LYS A 125 16.58 1.92 7.82
C LYS A 125 15.36 2.56 8.49
N VAL A 126 14.29 1.79 8.65
CA VAL A 126 13.12 2.15 9.45
C VAL A 126 13.07 1.15 10.60
N PRO A 127 13.35 1.58 11.85
CA PRO A 127 13.20 0.75 13.02
C PRO A 127 11.75 0.27 13.18
N ILE A 128 11.57 -1.03 13.46
CA ILE A 128 10.24 -1.65 13.62
C ILE A 128 10.22 -2.47 14.91
N LEU A 129 9.16 -2.32 15.68
CA LEU A 129 8.79 -3.18 16.80
C LEU A 129 7.64 -4.10 16.33
N LYS A 130 7.93 -5.40 16.18
CA LYS A 130 6.94 -6.41 15.78
C LYS A 130 6.23 -6.96 17.00
N LEU A 131 4.90 -6.87 16.98
CA LEU A 131 4.02 -7.33 18.05
C LEU A 131 3.02 -8.39 17.53
N ARG A 132 2.40 -9.08 18.47
CA ARG A 132 1.24 -9.95 18.27
C ARG A 132 0.12 -9.45 19.19
N TYR A 133 -1.03 -9.10 18.64
CA TYR A 133 -2.23 -8.73 19.37
C TYR A 133 -3.24 -9.89 19.41
N ASP A 134 -3.76 -10.18 20.61
CA ASP A 134 -4.75 -11.24 20.88
C ASP A 134 -4.39 -12.61 20.28
N ALA A 135 -3.08 -12.92 20.28
CA ALA A 135 -2.47 -14.13 19.72
C ALA A 135 -2.67 -14.38 18.22
N ARG A 136 -3.33 -13.48 17.47
CA ARG A 136 -3.67 -13.68 16.05
C ARG A 136 -3.13 -12.61 15.12
N LEU A 137 -3.23 -11.34 15.50
CA LEU A 137 -2.90 -10.23 14.62
C LEU A 137 -1.43 -9.85 14.77
N ASP A 138 -0.63 -10.01 13.72
CA ASP A 138 0.73 -9.45 13.67
C ASP A 138 0.65 -7.94 13.42
N VAL A 139 1.43 -7.18 14.19
CA VAL A 139 1.43 -5.70 14.18
C VAL A 139 2.86 -5.20 14.05
N ASP A 140 3.13 -4.41 13.02
CA ASP A 140 4.42 -3.75 12.81
C ASP A 140 4.32 -2.29 13.24
N VAL A 141 4.99 -1.94 14.34
CA VAL A 141 5.00 -0.57 14.89
C VAL A 141 6.30 0.13 14.49
N SER A 142 6.19 1.19 13.68
CA SER A 142 7.30 2.11 13.40
C SER A 142 7.12 3.44 14.11
N TYR A 143 8.15 4.29 14.07
CA TYR A 143 8.06 5.66 14.58
C TYR A 143 8.23 6.66 13.44
N HIS A 144 7.32 7.63 13.39
CA HIS A 144 7.28 8.79 12.50
C HIS A 144 7.54 8.50 11.00
N ASN A 145 7.00 7.37 10.51
CA ASN A 145 7.12 6.96 9.11
C ASN A 145 6.11 7.69 8.21
N LEU A 146 6.28 9.02 8.09
CA LEU A 146 5.36 9.90 7.37
C LEU A 146 5.25 9.57 5.88
N LYS A 147 6.36 9.12 5.24
CA LYS A 147 6.34 8.70 3.83
C LYS A 147 5.37 7.54 3.59
N ALA A 148 5.33 6.56 4.49
CA ALA A 148 4.41 5.43 4.36
C ALA A 148 2.95 5.85 4.53
N LEU A 149 2.65 6.78 5.46
CA LEU A 149 1.32 7.36 5.62
C LEU A 149 0.86 8.09 4.36
N ARG A 150 1.71 8.98 3.83
CA ARG A 150 1.41 9.76 2.62
C ARG A 150 1.18 8.87 1.40
N ASN A 151 2.02 7.85 1.21
CA ASN A 151 1.82 6.83 0.17
C ASN A 151 0.52 6.05 0.37
N THR A 152 0.18 5.68 1.59
CA THR A 152 -1.06 4.98 1.91
C THR A 152 -2.28 5.83 1.55
N ARG A 153 -2.26 7.13 1.86
CA ARG A 153 -3.34 8.07 1.50
C ARG A 153 -3.51 8.21 -0.01
N LEU A 154 -2.41 8.31 -0.76
CA LEU A 154 -2.45 8.31 -2.22
C LEU A 154 -3.07 7.01 -2.77
N LEU A 155 -2.64 5.86 -2.26
CA LEU A 155 -3.19 4.56 -2.68
C LEU A 155 -4.67 4.41 -2.32
N ASN A 156 -5.08 4.88 -1.15
CA ASN A 156 -6.48 4.92 -0.73
C ASN A 156 -7.32 5.79 -1.68
N ALA A 157 -6.79 6.94 -2.11
CA ALA A 157 -7.44 7.79 -3.12
C ALA A 157 -7.66 7.05 -4.44
N TYR A 158 -6.68 6.27 -4.90
CA TYR A 158 -6.86 5.39 -6.06
C TYR A 158 -7.90 4.30 -5.81
N ALA A 159 -7.83 3.58 -4.68
CA ALA A 159 -8.75 2.49 -4.36
C ALA A 159 -10.23 2.93 -4.36
N MET A 160 -10.49 4.17 -3.96
CA MET A 160 -11.83 4.76 -3.95
C MET A 160 -12.33 5.23 -5.32
N LEU A 161 -11.49 5.27 -6.36
CA LEU A 161 -11.95 5.61 -7.73
C LEU A 161 -12.82 4.50 -8.33
N SER A 162 -12.50 3.21 -8.07
CA SER A 162 -13.29 2.09 -8.60
C SER A 162 -13.06 0.77 -7.85
N PRO A 163 -14.14 0.03 -7.51
CA PRO A 163 -14.03 -1.35 -7.02
C PRO A 163 -13.29 -2.30 -7.97
N ALA A 164 -13.37 -2.07 -9.28
CA ALA A 164 -12.67 -2.89 -10.27
C ALA A 164 -11.14 -2.75 -10.14
N LEU A 165 -10.64 -1.55 -9.84
CA LEU A 165 -9.22 -1.33 -9.57
C LEU A 165 -8.78 -2.13 -8.34
N ARG A 166 -9.56 -2.11 -7.25
CA ARG A 166 -9.27 -2.92 -6.06
C ARG A 166 -9.19 -4.41 -6.41
N GLY A 167 -10.15 -4.89 -7.20
CA GLY A 167 -10.16 -6.26 -7.71
C GLY A 167 -8.89 -6.64 -8.45
N VAL A 168 -8.44 -5.81 -9.40
CA VAL A 168 -7.22 -6.05 -10.17
C VAL A 168 -5.99 -6.10 -9.25
N VAL A 169 -5.85 -5.11 -8.36
CA VAL A 169 -4.70 -5.03 -7.44
C VAL A 169 -4.66 -6.24 -6.50
N VAL A 170 -5.80 -6.61 -5.90
CA VAL A 170 -5.88 -7.77 -5.00
C VAL A 170 -5.57 -9.07 -5.75
N ALA A 171 -6.11 -9.26 -6.95
CA ALA A 171 -5.82 -10.45 -7.77
C ALA A 171 -4.32 -10.59 -8.08
N ILE A 172 -3.65 -9.49 -8.47
CA ILE A 172 -2.22 -9.47 -8.75
C ILE A 172 -1.41 -9.76 -7.48
N LYS A 173 -1.79 -9.18 -6.33
CA LYS A 173 -1.13 -9.45 -5.04
C LYS A 173 -1.24 -10.92 -4.63
N LEU A 174 -2.44 -11.51 -4.75
CA LEU A 174 -2.67 -12.92 -4.42
C LEU A 174 -1.87 -13.84 -5.34
N TRP A 175 -1.85 -13.55 -6.65
CA TRP A 175 -0.99 -14.26 -7.60
C TRP A 175 0.48 -14.17 -7.20
N ALA A 176 1.00 -12.96 -6.96
CA ALA A 176 2.41 -12.75 -6.65
C ALA A 176 2.85 -13.44 -5.35
N LYS A 177 1.97 -13.45 -4.33
CA LYS A 177 2.17 -14.24 -3.10
C LYS A 177 2.17 -15.74 -3.40
N ALA A 178 1.18 -16.23 -4.14
CA ALA A 178 1.00 -17.66 -4.41
C ALA A 178 2.16 -18.28 -5.20
N ILE A 179 2.79 -17.53 -6.10
CA ILE A 179 3.97 -18.01 -6.86
C ILE A 179 5.32 -17.66 -6.19
N GLY A 180 5.30 -17.02 -5.02
CA GLY A 180 6.50 -16.73 -4.24
C GLY A 180 7.39 -15.60 -4.79
N VAL A 181 6.81 -14.62 -5.50
CA VAL A 181 7.53 -13.44 -6.04
C VAL A 181 7.17 -12.13 -5.33
N CYS A 182 6.42 -12.21 -4.23
CA CYS A 182 6.09 -11.10 -3.34
C CYS A 182 6.67 -11.34 -1.95
N GLY A 183 7.42 -10.36 -1.42
CA GLY A 183 8.05 -10.44 -0.09
C GLY A 183 9.42 -9.77 -0.05
N ALA A 184 9.49 -8.55 0.50
CA ALA A 184 10.74 -7.79 0.53
C ALA A 184 11.80 -8.46 1.44
N ALA A 185 11.37 -9.15 2.50
CA ALA A 185 12.26 -9.90 3.39
C ALA A 185 12.98 -11.05 2.66
N GLU A 186 12.31 -11.68 1.69
CA GLU A 186 12.83 -12.74 0.84
C GLU A 186 13.59 -12.21 -0.39
N ARG A 187 13.82 -10.89 -0.45
CA ARG A 187 14.44 -10.17 -1.56
C ARG A 187 13.64 -10.25 -2.88
N ASN A 188 12.33 -10.36 -2.76
CA ASN A 188 11.37 -10.23 -3.85
C ASN A 188 10.78 -8.81 -3.90
N LEU A 189 9.91 -8.54 -4.87
CA LEU A 189 9.15 -7.29 -4.91
C LEU A 189 8.18 -7.19 -3.72
N SER A 190 7.95 -5.97 -3.25
CA SER A 190 6.97 -5.73 -2.18
C SER A 190 5.54 -5.72 -2.73
N SER A 191 4.55 -5.96 -1.87
CA SER A 191 3.13 -5.80 -2.21
C SER A 191 2.79 -4.37 -2.66
N TYR A 192 3.50 -3.37 -2.12
CA TYR A 192 3.43 -1.98 -2.54
C TYR A 192 3.91 -1.80 -3.98
N THR A 193 5.03 -2.43 -4.37
CA THR A 193 5.54 -2.37 -5.74
C THR A 193 4.54 -2.97 -6.75
N PHE A 194 3.95 -4.13 -6.46
CA PHE A 194 2.91 -4.71 -7.32
C PHE A 194 1.66 -3.84 -7.42
N THR A 195 1.27 -3.17 -6.33
CA THR A 195 0.16 -2.20 -6.34
C THR A 195 0.45 -1.06 -7.32
N LEU A 196 1.65 -0.47 -7.27
CA LEU A 196 2.02 0.60 -8.21
C LEU A 196 2.08 0.13 -9.66
N MET A 197 2.63 -1.07 -9.90
CA MET A 197 2.66 -1.67 -11.24
C MET A 197 1.25 -1.88 -11.81
N ALA A 198 0.31 -2.32 -10.97
CA ALA A 198 -1.09 -2.49 -11.36
C ALA A 198 -1.78 -1.15 -11.66
N ILE A 199 -1.58 -0.13 -10.81
CA ILE A 199 -2.11 1.22 -11.04
C ILE A 199 -1.55 1.80 -12.34
N TYR A 200 -0.24 1.70 -12.56
CA TYR A 200 0.42 2.19 -13.77
C TYR A 200 -0.13 1.53 -15.04
N TYR A 201 -0.27 0.20 -15.04
CA TYR A 201 -0.92 -0.52 -16.13
C TYR A 201 -2.35 0.00 -16.39
N MET A 202 -3.14 0.22 -15.34
CA MET A 202 -4.51 0.75 -15.47
C MET A 202 -4.56 2.19 -16.00
N GLN A 203 -3.54 3.01 -15.71
CA GLN A 203 -3.38 4.35 -16.31
C GLN A 203 -3.12 4.27 -17.82
N LEU A 204 -2.30 3.30 -18.24
CA LEU A 204 -1.91 3.11 -19.64
C LEU A 204 -2.93 2.34 -20.48
N HIS A 205 -3.80 1.54 -19.86
CA HIS A 205 -4.73 0.69 -20.60
C HIS A 205 -5.66 1.54 -21.50
N PRO A 206 -5.80 1.18 -22.80
CA PRO A 206 -6.47 1.99 -23.82
C PRO A 206 -7.89 2.41 -23.47
N GLU A 207 -8.66 1.48 -22.89
CA GLU A 207 -10.06 1.70 -22.50
C GLU A 207 -10.22 2.17 -21.05
N VAL A 208 -9.27 1.86 -20.15
CA VAL A 208 -9.42 2.18 -18.72
C VAL A 208 -9.03 3.62 -18.47
N ARG A 209 -7.85 4.04 -18.95
CA ARG A 209 -7.34 5.42 -18.79
C ARG A 209 -7.51 5.92 -17.36
N LEU A 210 -7.06 5.13 -16.38
CA LEU A 210 -7.15 5.51 -14.97
C LEU A 210 -6.51 6.90 -14.78
N PRO A 211 -7.16 7.85 -14.09
CA PRO A 211 -6.62 9.20 -13.94
C PRO A 211 -5.28 9.18 -13.20
N CYS A 212 -4.35 10.02 -13.64
CA CYS A 212 -3.14 10.30 -12.89
C CYS A 212 -3.46 11.32 -11.80
N LEU A 213 -3.48 10.89 -10.53
CA LEU A 213 -3.76 11.78 -9.39
C LEU A 213 -2.54 12.70 -9.11
N PRO A 214 -2.76 13.95 -8.67
CA PRO A 214 -1.68 14.87 -8.32
C PRO A 214 -0.98 14.40 -7.04
N VAL A 215 0.14 13.70 -7.16
CA VAL A 215 0.85 13.10 -6.02
C VAL A 215 1.22 14.11 -4.92
N HIS A 216 1.57 15.35 -5.30
CA HIS A 216 1.91 16.43 -4.35
C HIS A 216 0.74 16.85 -3.46
N ALA A 217 -0.51 16.56 -3.83
CA ALA A 217 -1.65 16.76 -2.95
C ALA A 217 -1.62 15.86 -1.70
N PHE A 218 -0.77 14.83 -1.70
CA PHE A 218 -0.61 13.87 -0.61
C PHE A 218 0.75 14.01 0.10
N GLU A 219 1.58 14.99 -0.27
CA GLU A 219 2.89 15.22 0.36
C GLU A 219 2.80 15.84 1.75
N PHE A 220 1.67 16.47 2.09
CA PHE A 220 1.48 17.15 3.36
C PHE A 220 0.51 16.41 4.28
N ASP A 221 0.68 16.61 5.59
CA ASP A 221 -0.11 15.95 6.60
C ASP A 221 -1.40 16.70 6.88
N ASP A 222 -2.32 16.61 5.94
CA ASP A 222 -3.68 17.05 6.12
C ASP A 222 -4.60 16.25 5.20
N SER A 223 -5.87 16.22 5.59
CA SER A 223 -6.97 15.67 4.79
C SER A 223 -7.20 16.41 3.46
N LEU A 224 -6.24 17.23 2.99
CA LEU A 224 -6.32 18.00 1.75
C LEU A 224 -6.16 17.15 0.50
N GLY A 225 -5.44 16.02 0.53
CA GLY A 225 -5.30 15.18 -0.67
C GLY A 225 -6.65 14.79 -1.29
N TRP A 226 -7.62 14.46 -0.45
CA TRP A 226 -9.00 14.18 -0.86
C TRP A 226 -9.82 15.42 -1.24
N ARG A 227 -9.46 16.58 -0.67
CA ARG A 227 -10.10 17.87 -0.99
C ARG A 227 -9.49 18.56 -2.20
N ASP A 228 -8.37 18.06 -2.74
CA ASP A 228 -7.75 18.63 -3.93
C ASP A 228 -8.75 18.61 -5.10
N PRO A 229 -9.02 19.77 -5.72
CA PRO A 229 -10.01 19.87 -6.80
C PRO A 229 -9.73 18.93 -7.98
N ARG A 230 -8.47 18.58 -8.26
CA ARG A 230 -8.11 17.67 -9.35
C ARG A 230 -8.38 16.21 -8.97
N VAL A 231 -8.20 15.83 -7.71
CA VAL A 231 -8.61 14.51 -7.20
C VAL A 231 -10.12 14.38 -7.24
N GLN A 232 -10.85 15.40 -6.77
CA GLN A 232 -12.31 15.43 -6.83
C GLN A 232 -12.81 15.36 -8.28
N LYS A 233 -12.22 16.15 -9.18
CA LYS A 233 -12.54 16.12 -10.60
C LYS A 233 -12.34 14.71 -11.18
N ALA A 234 -11.19 14.09 -10.93
CA ALA A 234 -10.90 12.73 -11.40
C ALA A 234 -12.00 11.75 -10.94
N ARG A 235 -12.39 11.80 -9.66
CA ARG A 235 -13.46 10.96 -9.10
C ARG A 235 -14.82 11.22 -9.74
N MET A 236 -15.14 12.48 -10.01
CA MET A 236 -16.43 12.87 -10.57
C MET A 236 -16.54 12.59 -12.08
N SER A 237 -15.44 12.73 -12.82
CA SER A 237 -15.46 12.64 -14.29
C SER A 237 -15.08 11.28 -14.84
N TRP A 238 -14.21 10.54 -14.16
CA TRP A 238 -13.75 9.25 -14.67
C TRP A 238 -14.75 8.14 -14.35
N ARG A 239 -14.95 7.24 -15.30
CA ARG A 239 -15.78 6.04 -15.14
C ARG A 239 -14.99 4.83 -15.61
N PRO A 240 -14.99 3.72 -14.86
CA PRO A 240 -14.33 2.50 -15.30
C PRO A 240 -15.02 1.96 -16.57
N PRO A 241 -14.27 1.38 -17.52
CA PRO A 241 -14.84 0.74 -18.70
C PRO A 241 -15.57 -0.56 -18.33
N SER A 242 -16.36 -1.10 -19.26
CA SER A 242 -17.09 -2.37 -19.09
C SER A 242 -16.20 -3.60 -19.34
N LEU A 243 -15.03 -3.64 -18.71
CA LEU A 243 -14.10 -4.78 -18.79
C LEU A 243 -14.23 -5.65 -17.54
N THR A 244 -14.15 -6.96 -17.74
CA THR A 244 -14.17 -7.93 -16.64
C THR A 244 -12.83 -7.93 -15.90
N LEU A 245 -12.86 -8.36 -14.63
CA LEU A 245 -11.65 -8.55 -13.84
C LEU A 245 -10.62 -9.46 -14.55
N CYS A 246 -11.10 -10.55 -15.18
CA CYS A 246 -10.24 -11.50 -15.90
C CYS A 246 -9.52 -10.84 -17.09
N GLN A 247 -10.23 -10.03 -17.88
CA GLN A 247 -9.63 -9.29 -18.99
C GLN A 247 -8.56 -8.31 -18.49
N LEU A 248 -8.86 -7.56 -17.43
CA LEU A 248 -7.92 -6.59 -16.86
C LEU A 248 -6.66 -7.27 -16.29
N VAL A 249 -6.82 -8.37 -15.55
CA VAL A 249 -5.70 -9.14 -14.99
C VAL A 249 -4.89 -9.83 -16.09
N SER A 250 -5.54 -10.42 -17.10
CA SER A 250 -4.84 -11.00 -18.25
C SER A 250 -4.05 -9.94 -19.02
N GLY A 251 -4.64 -8.74 -19.20
CA GLY A 251 -3.97 -7.63 -19.85
C GLY A 251 -2.78 -7.10 -19.05
N PHE A 252 -2.83 -7.13 -17.71
CA PHE A 252 -1.68 -6.78 -16.87
C PHE A 252 -0.48 -7.68 -17.15
N PHE A 253 -0.69 -9.00 -17.20
CA PHE A 253 0.39 -9.95 -17.51
C PHE A 253 0.87 -9.79 -18.95
N HIS A 254 -0.04 -9.59 -19.91
CA HIS A 254 0.33 -9.33 -21.30
C HIS A 254 1.20 -8.07 -21.42
N PHE A 255 0.78 -6.97 -20.79
CA PHE A 255 1.50 -5.70 -20.79
C PHE A 255 2.93 -5.87 -20.29
N TYR A 256 3.12 -6.43 -19.09
CA TYR A 256 4.47 -6.60 -18.53
C TYR A 256 5.30 -7.69 -19.22
N ALA A 257 4.69 -8.67 -19.89
CA ALA A 257 5.42 -9.73 -20.59
C ALA A 257 5.78 -9.39 -22.05
N LYS A 258 5.04 -8.49 -22.70
CA LYS A 258 5.13 -8.24 -24.16
C LYS A 258 5.27 -6.79 -24.56
N GLU A 259 4.78 -5.85 -23.76
CA GLU A 259 4.72 -4.43 -24.15
C GLU A 259 5.71 -3.57 -23.37
N PHE A 260 5.81 -3.76 -22.05
CA PHE A 260 6.69 -2.99 -21.16
C PHE A 260 8.15 -3.36 -21.40
N GLU A 261 8.99 -2.37 -21.65
CA GLU A 261 10.42 -2.53 -21.93
C GLU A 261 11.22 -2.50 -20.62
N TRP A 262 11.44 -3.67 -20.03
CA TRP A 262 12.25 -3.84 -18.83
C TRP A 262 13.67 -3.30 -19.01
N GLY A 263 14.21 -2.59 -18.01
CA GLY A 263 15.52 -1.95 -18.07
C GLY A 263 15.57 -0.67 -18.91
N VAL A 264 14.48 -0.30 -19.59
CA VAL A 264 14.38 0.92 -20.38
C VAL A 264 13.30 1.83 -19.81
N GLU A 265 12.11 1.31 -19.53
CA GLU A 265 10.97 2.07 -19.03
C GLU A 265 10.89 2.11 -17.51
N VAL A 266 10.22 3.16 -17.01
CA VAL A 266 9.94 3.34 -15.59
C VAL A 266 8.44 3.24 -15.32
N VAL A 267 8.06 2.36 -14.40
CA VAL A 267 6.73 2.37 -13.80
C VAL A 267 6.65 3.61 -12.90
N SER A 268 6.00 4.67 -13.42
CA SER A 268 5.77 5.92 -12.68
C SER A 268 4.27 6.24 -12.62
N VAL A 269 3.67 6.01 -11.46
CA VAL A 269 2.27 6.38 -11.18
C VAL A 269 2.09 7.90 -11.13
N ARG A 270 3.16 8.64 -10.82
CA ARG A 270 3.22 10.11 -10.82
C ARG A 270 3.07 10.71 -12.22
N ILE A 271 3.67 10.06 -13.23
CA ILE A 271 3.63 10.52 -14.62
C ILE A 271 2.45 9.88 -15.38
N GLY A 272 2.13 8.62 -15.09
CA GLY A 272 1.01 7.89 -15.70
C GLY A 272 1.12 7.74 -17.22
N ARG A 273 2.35 7.77 -17.76
CA ARG A 273 2.67 7.61 -19.19
C ARG A 273 3.96 6.82 -19.37
N ARG A 274 4.13 6.22 -20.54
CA ARG A 274 5.35 5.52 -20.94
C ARG A 274 6.50 6.51 -21.12
N LYS A 275 7.59 6.31 -20.40
CA LYS A 275 8.83 7.10 -20.50
C LYS A 275 10.03 6.20 -20.21
N SER A 276 11.12 6.47 -20.90
CA SER A 276 12.40 5.83 -20.63
C SER A 276 13.04 6.41 -19.37
N ALA A 277 13.77 5.58 -18.63
CA ALA A 277 14.64 5.93 -17.52
C ALA A 277 15.72 6.97 -17.90
N ALA A 278 16.05 7.11 -19.19
CA ALA A 278 17.00 8.12 -19.68
C ALA A 278 16.40 9.53 -19.83
N MET A 279 15.10 9.71 -19.54
CA MET A 279 14.45 11.02 -19.60
C MET A 279 14.80 11.86 -18.35
N PRO A 280 14.88 13.20 -18.48
CA PRO A 280 15.21 14.10 -17.36
C PRO A 280 14.28 13.96 -16.14
N ASP A 281 13.05 13.46 -16.34
CA ASP A 281 12.10 13.17 -15.27
C ASP A 281 12.65 12.17 -14.22
N PHE A 282 13.66 11.37 -14.58
CA PHE A 282 14.21 10.28 -13.76
C PHE A 282 15.71 10.41 -13.45
N ASP A 283 16.34 11.56 -13.74
CA ASP A 283 17.77 11.79 -13.44
C ASP A 283 18.09 11.57 -11.94
N GLY A 284 17.14 11.88 -11.06
CA GLY A 284 17.26 11.67 -9.62
C GLY A 284 16.93 10.25 -9.14
N LEU A 285 16.35 9.40 -10.00
CA LEU A 285 15.91 8.06 -9.62
C LEU A 285 17.13 7.14 -9.42
N SER A 286 17.25 6.55 -8.24
CA SER A 286 18.38 5.68 -7.90
C SER A 286 18.49 4.50 -8.87
N HIS A 287 19.70 4.24 -9.36
CA HIS A 287 20.02 3.11 -10.24
C HIS A 287 19.17 3.04 -11.54
N HIS A 288 18.69 4.18 -12.05
CA HIS A 288 17.90 4.24 -13.28
C HIS A 288 18.67 3.86 -14.56
N HIS A 289 19.99 3.75 -14.51
CA HIS A 289 20.81 3.23 -15.61
C HIS A 289 20.98 1.69 -15.59
N ALA A 290 20.54 1.01 -14.53
CA ALA A 290 20.69 -0.44 -14.43
C ALA A 290 19.74 -1.14 -15.41
N ASN A 291 20.19 -2.19 -16.09
CA ASN A 291 19.30 -3.00 -16.94
C ASN A 291 18.42 -3.93 -16.08
N ARG A 292 17.52 -3.33 -15.29
CA ARG A 292 16.64 -3.95 -14.30
C ARG A 292 15.26 -3.28 -14.32
N LEU A 293 14.28 -3.87 -13.66
CA LEU A 293 12.99 -3.25 -13.43
C LEU A 293 13.15 -1.88 -12.76
N HIS A 294 12.48 -0.87 -13.28
CA HIS A 294 12.40 0.44 -12.65
C HIS A 294 10.97 0.72 -12.21
N VAL A 295 10.80 0.93 -10.91
CA VAL A 295 9.53 1.38 -10.32
C VAL A 295 9.83 2.56 -9.42
N GLU A 296 9.36 3.74 -9.81
CA GLU A 296 9.51 4.98 -9.04
C GLU A 296 8.49 5.00 -7.89
N ASP A 297 8.95 5.36 -6.68
CA ASP A 297 8.05 5.75 -5.59
C ASP A 297 7.40 7.11 -5.95
N PRO A 298 6.06 7.22 -5.98
CA PRO A 298 5.36 8.39 -6.49
C PRO A 298 5.59 9.66 -5.66
N LEU A 299 6.05 9.54 -4.40
CA LEU A 299 6.35 10.68 -3.52
C LEU A 299 7.85 10.86 -3.29
N ASP A 300 8.62 9.76 -3.22
CA ASP A 300 10.08 9.80 -3.16
C ASP A 300 10.67 9.47 -4.54
N THR A 301 10.73 10.45 -5.44
CA THR A 301 11.20 10.24 -6.83
C THR A 301 12.66 9.79 -6.94
N SER A 302 13.43 9.88 -5.85
CA SER A 302 14.79 9.34 -5.79
C SER A 302 14.81 7.82 -5.57
N ARG A 303 13.71 7.24 -5.09
CA ARG A 303 13.62 5.85 -4.65
C ARG A 303 13.11 4.94 -5.76
N ASN A 304 13.99 4.06 -6.20
CA ASN A 304 13.63 2.96 -7.09
C ASN A 304 13.32 1.70 -6.29
N LEU A 305 12.08 1.20 -6.40
CA LEU A 305 11.55 0.14 -5.55
C LEU A 305 12.08 -1.26 -5.90
N HIS A 306 12.88 -1.40 -6.96
CA HIS A 306 13.64 -2.62 -7.19
C HIS A 306 14.83 -2.79 -6.21
N CYS A 307 15.11 -1.83 -5.33
CA CYS A 307 16.23 -1.87 -4.38
C CYS A 307 16.20 -3.08 -3.43
N VAL A 308 15.02 -3.67 -3.19
CA VAL A 308 14.85 -4.90 -2.41
C VAL A 308 14.91 -6.18 -3.25
N LEU A 309 14.77 -6.06 -4.58
CA LEU A 309 14.72 -7.20 -5.50
C LEU A 309 16.14 -7.72 -5.79
N ALA A 310 16.38 -9.00 -5.51
CA ALA A 310 17.61 -9.66 -5.92
C ALA A 310 17.60 -9.97 -7.43
N ALA A 311 18.76 -9.92 -8.07
CA ALA A 311 18.88 -10.09 -9.53
C ALA A 311 18.50 -11.50 -10.03
N ASP A 312 18.70 -12.53 -9.21
CA ASP A 312 18.25 -13.90 -9.49
C ASP A 312 16.74 -14.05 -9.37
N ARG A 313 16.11 -13.35 -8.41
CA ARG A 313 14.65 -13.32 -8.22
C ARG A 313 13.93 -12.58 -9.33
N GLU A 314 14.55 -11.55 -9.89
CA GLU A 314 13.99 -10.80 -11.03
C GLU A 314 13.79 -11.69 -12.26
N LYS A 315 14.67 -12.66 -12.49
CA LYS A 315 14.51 -13.61 -13.60
C LYS A 315 13.21 -14.41 -13.50
N ALA A 316 12.76 -14.73 -12.27
CA ALA A 316 11.49 -15.44 -12.05
C ALA A 316 10.26 -14.60 -12.41
N LEU A 317 10.39 -13.27 -12.53
CA LEU A 317 9.32 -12.39 -13.04
C LEU A 317 9.23 -12.40 -14.57
N LEU A 318 10.31 -12.80 -15.25
CA LEU A 318 10.44 -12.78 -16.71
C LEU A 318 10.15 -14.15 -17.36
N THR A 319 9.99 -15.21 -16.56
CA THR A 319 9.71 -16.59 -16.99
C THR A 319 8.27 -16.96 -16.72
#